data_AF-A0A182EPM7-F1
#
_entry.id   AF-A0A182EPM7-F1
#
_cell.length_a   1.000
_cell.length_b   1.000
_cell.length_c   1.000
_cell.angle_alpha   90.00
_cell.angle_beta   90.00
_cell.angle_gamma   90.00
#
_symmetry.space_group_name_H-M   'P 1'
#
loop_
_entity.id
_entity.type
_entity.pdbx_description
1 polymer ?
#
loop_
_entity_poly.entity_id
_entity_poly.type
_entity_poly.pdbx_seq_one_letter_code
_entity_poly.pdbx_strand_id
1 'polypeptide(L)'
;MYAFKTEKLQQPEGKAVFQTYERPSRFALWINNNFLLDDEILCEDELMLTVNFICLRTNESLILEMDGSGKVIIQNNDIELVGNIIQSIAESFGITEIQTTAQFPRQIAQLNDITEKLQEMYIMRDRLSATIAERSNSIKEMLVRAEDARTINQFRLMNKYYQKMHTLNQTIIAEHKIRCKNHDELLKLFRNLNKIIEQGSRLRVGVPASQLISACRNAIVEEHFDMLQKIILYGV
;
A
#
# COMPACT_ATOMS: atom_id res chain seq x y z
N MET A 1 9.77 18.99 11.25
CA MET A 1 10.94 19.62 11.89
C MET A 1 11.44 18.66 12.94
N TYR A 2 12.74 18.40 12.93
CA TYR A 2 13.40 17.45 13.80
C TYR A 2 14.41 18.22 14.64
N ALA A 3 14.39 18.02 15.95
CA ALA A 3 15.37 18.59 16.87
C ALA A 3 16.37 17.50 17.27
N PHE A 4 17.65 17.86 17.32
CA PHE A 4 18.72 16.97 17.76
C PHE A 4 18.56 16.66 19.27
N LYS A 5 18.82 15.41 19.66
CA LYS A 5 18.84 15.00 21.07
C LYS A 5 20.05 14.12 21.36
N THR A 6 20.75 14.45 22.44
CA THR A 6 21.91 13.67 22.94
C THR A 6 21.50 12.44 23.75
N GLU A 7 20.27 12.40 24.26
CA GLU A 7 19.74 11.29 25.07
C GLU A 7 19.32 10.08 24.22
N LYS A 8 19.49 8.87 24.78
CA LYS A 8 18.95 7.64 24.18
C LYS A 8 17.42 7.70 24.17
N LEU A 9 16.85 7.86 22.99
CA LEU A 9 15.41 7.83 22.78
C LEU A 9 14.87 6.39 22.75
N GLN A 10 13.56 6.26 22.97
CA GLN A 10 12.87 4.99 22.75
C GLN A 10 13.03 4.57 21.28
N GLN A 11 13.55 3.37 21.05
CA GLN A 11 13.75 2.82 19.71
C GLN A 11 12.40 2.60 19.03
N PRO A 12 12.19 3.16 17.83
CA PRO A 12 10.97 2.91 17.06
C PRO A 12 10.95 1.48 16.52
N GLU A 13 9.75 0.96 16.27
CA GLU A 13 9.55 -0.40 15.73
C GLU A 13 9.96 -0.50 14.26
N GLY A 14 9.83 0.61 13.53
CA GLY A 14 10.17 0.70 12.11
C GLY A 14 11.68 0.87 11.90
N LYS A 15 12.25 0.04 11.03
CA LYS A 15 13.68 0.03 10.71
C LYS A 15 13.91 -0.27 9.23
N ALA A 16 14.81 0.46 8.59
CA ALA A 16 15.34 0.16 7.27
C ALA A 16 16.87 0.04 7.35
N VAL A 17 17.41 -0.95 6.63
CA VAL A 17 18.85 -1.24 6.59
C VAL A 17 19.30 -1.36 5.15
N PHE A 18 20.38 -0.67 4.81
CA PHE A 18 21.05 -0.80 3.51
C PHE A 18 22.56 -0.68 3.66
N GLN A 19 23.28 -1.11 2.63
CA GLN A 19 24.73 -1.02 2.56
C GLN A 19 25.14 0.12 1.63
N THR A 20 26.17 0.86 2.01
CA THR A 20 26.84 1.89 1.21
C THR A 20 28.34 1.69 1.26
N TYR A 21 29.08 2.32 0.34
CA TYR A 21 30.55 2.33 0.33
C TYR A 21 31.13 3.66 0.84
N GLU A 22 30.30 4.51 1.43
CA GLU A 22 30.69 5.84 1.92
C GLU A 22 31.22 5.78 3.35
N ARG A 23 31.89 6.85 3.78
CA ARG A 23 32.46 6.95 5.14
C ARG A 23 31.47 7.59 6.12
N PRO A 24 31.49 7.22 7.41
CA PRO A 24 30.68 7.88 8.44
C PRO A 24 30.88 9.40 8.53
N SER A 25 32.08 9.91 8.21
CA SER A 25 32.36 11.33 8.12
C SER A 25 31.55 12.06 7.03
N ARG A 26 31.33 11.41 5.87
CA ARG A 26 30.49 11.96 4.81
C ARG A 26 29.01 11.90 5.16
N PHE A 27 28.60 10.89 5.93
CA PHE A 27 27.27 10.80 6.49
C PHE A 27 27.00 11.93 7.50
N ALA A 28 27.96 12.24 8.37
CA ALA A 28 27.87 13.42 9.25
C ALA A 28 27.69 14.73 8.46
N LEU A 29 28.47 14.92 7.40
CA LEU A 29 28.34 16.09 6.52
C LEU A 29 26.94 16.18 5.87
N TRP A 30 26.41 15.05 5.40
CA TRP A 30 25.04 15.00 4.88
C TRP A 30 24.02 15.40 5.95
N ILE A 31 24.16 14.92 7.19
CA ILE A 31 23.27 15.30 8.29
C ILE A 31 23.34 16.81 8.55
N ASN A 32 24.55 17.37 8.64
CA ASN A 32 24.75 18.81 8.88
C ASN A 32 24.13 19.69 7.78
N ASN A 33 24.11 19.22 6.52
CA ASN A 33 23.53 19.97 5.41
C ASN A 33 21.99 19.86 5.32
N ASN A 34 21.40 18.76 5.82
CA ASN A 34 19.97 18.48 5.66
C ASN A 34 19.14 18.72 6.93
N PHE A 35 19.78 18.82 8.09
CA PHE A 35 19.13 19.09 9.37
C PHE A 35 19.55 20.44 9.94
N LEU A 36 18.63 21.10 10.64
CA LEU A 36 18.93 22.31 11.40
C LEU A 36 19.51 21.88 12.75
N LEU A 37 20.81 22.10 12.92
CA LEU A 37 21.56 21.73 14.13
C LEU A 37 22.10 22.99 14.80
N ASP A 38 22.17 22.96 16.12
CA ASP A 38 22.80 24.04 16.91
C ASP A 38 24.33 23.94 16.83
N ASP A 39 24.87 22.72 16.83
CA ASP A 39 26.30 22.40 16.69
C ASP A 39 26.49 21.36 15.56
N GLU A 40 27.59 21.47 14.81
CA GLU A 40 27.94 20.50 13.78
C GLU A 40 28.26 19.12 14.38
N ILE A 41 27.71 18.07 13.77
CA ILE A 41 28.03 16.69 14.16
C ILE A 41 29.37 16.33 13.51
N LEU A 42 30.37 16.02 14.36
CA LEU A 42 31.68 15.54 13.95
C LEU A 42 31.78 14.03 14.21
N CYS A 43 32.39 13.29 13.28
CA CYS A 43 32.71 11.87 13.45
C CYS A 43 34.22 11.73 13.68
N GLU A 44 34.64 11.63 14.95
CA GLU A 44 36.06 11.61 15.32
C GLU A 44 36.71 10.24 15.09
N ASP A 45 35.97 9.14 15.28
CA ASP A 45 36.54 7.79 15.33
C ASP A 45 36.38 6.96 14.03
N GLU A 46 35.72 7.45 12.97
CA GLU A 46 35.38 6.74 11.71
C GLU A 46 34.74 5.33 11.85
N LEU A 47 34.52 4.83 13.07
CA LEU A 47 34.08 3.47 13.37
C LEU A 47 32.56 3.34 13.41
N MET A 48 31.86 4.38 13.90
CA MET A 48 30.41 4.38 14.03
C MET A 48 29.90 5.80 14.29
N LEU A 49 28.76 6.14 13.68
CA LEU A 49 28.04 7.39 13.90
C LEU A 49 26.59 7.08 14.26
N THR A 50 26.12 7.58 15.39
CA THR A 50 24.72 7.46 15.83
C THR A 50 24.18 8.84 16.17
N VAL A 51 23.08 9.22 15.52
CA VAL A 51 22.45 10.52 15.66
C VAL A 51 20.97 10.33 15.95
N ASN A 52 20.48 10.97 17.02
CA ASN A 52 19.08 10.89 17.43
C ASN A 52 18.38 12.22 17.22
N PHE A 53 17.19 12.14 16.64
CA PHE A 53 16.30 13.26 16.38
C PHE A 53 14.93 13.01 16.97
N ILE A 54 14.23 14.08 17.33
CA ILE A 54 12.83 14.01 17.74
C ILE A 54 11.96 14.91 16.86
N CYS A 55 10.84 14.38 16.38
CA CYS A 55 9.89 15.14 15.59
C CYS A 55 9.14 16.14 16.49
N LEU A 56 9.24 17.44 16.20
CA LEU A 56 8.54 18.47 16.98
C LEU A 56 7.00 18.43 16.84
N ARG A 57 6.48 17.73 15.82
CA ARG A 57 5.04 17.62 15.57
C ARG A 57 4.43 16.39 16.23
N THR A 58 5.07 15.23 16.09
CA THR A 58 4.52 13.93 16.53
C THR A 58 5.20 13.39 17.78
N ASN A 59 6.29 14.03 18.23
CA ASN A 59 7.15 13.56 19.32
C ASN A 59 7.76 12.17 19.08
N GLU A 60 7.81 11.73 17.83
CA GLU A 60 8.41 10.44 17.44
C GLU A 60 9.92 10.56 17.22
N SER A 61 10.63 9.51 17.59
CA SER A 61 12.09 9.39 17.45
C SER A 61 12.48 9.06 16.01
N LEU A 62 13.53 9.71 15.50
CA LEU A 62 14.24 9.33 14.30
C LEU A 62 15.69 9.03 14.69
N ILE A 63 16.14 7.80 14.45
CA ILE A 63 17.49 7.35 14.78
C ILE A 63 18.22 7.03 13.48
N LEU A 64 19.38 7.66 13.29
CA LEU A 64 20.26 7.45 12.15
C LEU A 64 21.58 6.86 12.64
N GLU A 65 21.92 5.68 12.13
CA GLU A 65 23.13 4.95 12.50
C GLU A 65 23.89 4.57 11.24
N MET A 66 25.21 4.75 11.26
CA MET A 66 26.11 4.23 10.23
C MET A 66 27.32 3.58 10.89
N ASP A 67 27.65 2.36 10.47
CA ASP A 67 28.87 1.69 10.90
C ASP A 67 30.04 1.94 9.92
N GLY A 68 31.26 1.69 10.39
CA GLY A 68 32.48 1.79 9.59
C GLY A 68 32.59 0.75 8.47
N SER A 69 31.69 -0.25 8.44
CA SER A 69 31.57 -1.19 7.31
C SER A 69 30.75 -0.60 6.16
N GLY A 70 30.08 0.53 6.38
CA GLY A 70 29.22 1.21 5.41
C GLY A 70 27.74 0.83 5.51
N LYS A 71 27.34 0.07 6.53
CA LYS A 71 25.94 -0.28 6.80
C LYS A 71 25.24 0.90 7.44
N VAL A 72 24.13 1.31 6.84
CA VAL A 72 23.27 2.40 7.33
C VAL A 72 21.99 1.81 7.88
N ILE A 73 21.62 2.22 9.09
CA ILE A 73 20.40 1.83 9.78
C ILE A 73 19.60 3.12 10.04
N ILE A 74 18.37 3.15 9.54
CA ILE A 74 17.43 4.24 9.77
C ILE A 74 16.25 3.68 10.55
N GLN A 75 15.93 4.27 11.70
CA GLN A 75 14.82 3.82 12.53
C GLN A 75 13.82 4.95 12.73
N ASN A 76 12.58 4.72 12.29
CA ASN A 76 11.43 5.60 12.48
C ASN A 76 10.15 4.82 12.14
N ASN A 77 9.00 5.19 12.72
CA ASN A 77 7.75 4.50 12.45
C ASN A 77 7.09 4.92 11.12
N ASP A 78 7.46 6.06 10.56
CA ASP A 78 6.94 6.58 9.30
C ASP A 78 7.77 6.10 8.10
N ILE A 79 7.21 5.15 7.35
CA ILE A 79 7.83 4.60 6.13
C ILE A 79 8.10 5.67 5.07
N GLU A 80 7.26 6.70 4.97
CA GLU A 80 7.39 7.74 3.95
C GLU A 80 8.57 8.66 4.27
N LEU A 81 8.74 9.02 5.54
CA LEU A 81 9.92 9.74 6.01
C LEU A 81 11.20 8.95 5.74
N VAL A 82 11.23 7.66 6.11
CA VAL A 82 12.40 6.81 5.91
C VAL A 82 12.74 6.71 4.42
N GLY A 83 11.74 6.54 3.56
CA GLY A 83 11.92 6.58 2.11
C GLY A 83 12.55 7.89 1.64
N ASN A 84 12.01 9.03 2.06
CA ASN A 84 12.55 10.34 1.66
C ASN A 84 14.01 10.56 2.12
N ILE A 85 14.36 10.07 3.32
CA ILE A 85 15.74 10.12 3.83
C ILE A 85 16.65 9.27 2.94
N ILE A 86 16.27 8.03 2.62
CA ILE A 86 17.07 7.14 1.76
C ILE A 86 17.28 7.75 0.37
N GLN A 87 16.23 8.33 -0.23
CA GLN A 87 16.34 9.01 -1.52
C GLN A 87 17.29 10.20 -1.47
N SER A 88 17.19 11.04 -0.43
CA SER A 88 18.08 12.20 -0.25
C SER A 88 19.55 11.76 -0.04
N ILE A 89 19.78 10.70 0.73
CA ILE A 89 21.12 10.11 0.90
C ILE A 89 21.66 9.67 -0.46
N ALA A 90 20.87 8.92 -1.24
CA ALA A 90 21.29 8.43 -2.55
C ALA A 90 21.64 9.56 -3.52
N GLU A 91 20.81 10.61 -3.57
CA GLU A 91 21.05 11.79 -4.40
C GLU A 91 22.34 12.51 -3.98
N SER A 92 22.54 12.73 -2.68
CA SER A 92 23.72 13.43 -2.17
C SER A 92 25.04 12.67 -2.37
N PHE A 93 24.99 11.33 -2.35
CA PHE A 93 26.15 10.47 -2.52
C PHE A 93 26.34 10.04 -3.98
N GLY A 94 25.38 10.31 -4.86
CA GLY A 94 25.42 9.88 -6.26
C GLY A 94 25.27 8.36 -6.42
N ILE A 95 24.57 7.70 -5.50
CA ILE A 95 24.36 6.25 -5.54
C ILE A 95 23.22 5.94 -6.52
N THR A 96 23.51 5.13 -7.53
CA THR A 96 22.54 4.76 -8.56
C THR A 96 21.56 3.69 -8.12
N GLU A 97 21.99 2.78 -7.25
CA GLU A 97 21.20 1.62 -6.82
C GLU A 97 21.33 1.36 -5.32
N ILE A 98 20.20 1.27 -4.63
CA ILE A 98 20.13 0.90 -3.22
C ILE A 98 19.08 -0.19 -3.04
N GLN A 99 19.53 -1.31 -2.49
CA GLN A 99 18.66 -2.34 -1.94
C GLN A 99 18.54 -2.16 -0.42
N THR A 100 17.32 -2.26 0.08
CA THR A 100 16.99 -2.13 1.50
C THR A 100 16.28 -3.37 2.01
N THR A 101 16.62 -3.74 3.24
CA THR A 101 15.82 -4.62 4.09
C THR A 101 15.03 -3.75 5.04
N ALA A 102 13.71 -3.79 4.93
CA ALA A 102 12.80 -2.95 5.69
C ALA A 102 12.00 -3.80 6.68
N GLN A 103 11.75 -3.29 7.87
CA GLN A 103 10.93 -3.92 8.91
C GLN A 103 9.98 -2.86 9.46
N PHE A 104 8.71 -2.95 9.10
CA PHE A 104 7.68 -1.98 9.48
C PHE A 104 6.41 -2.72 9.93
N PRO A 105 6.36 -3.21 11.18
CA PRO A 105 5.29 -4.10 11.66
C PRO A 105 3.88 -3.52 11.51
N ARG A 106 3.73 -2.21 11.77
CA ARG A 106 2.42 -1.51 11.70
C ARG A 106 1.90 -1.44 10.26
N GLN A 107 2.76 -1.09 9.31
CA GLN A 107 2.42 -1.02 7.90
C GLN A 107 2.07 -2.40 7.34
N ILE A 108 2.76 -3.45 7.79
CA ILE A 108 2.47 -4.83 7.40
C ILE A 108 1.13 -5.29 7.96
N ALA A 109 0.82 -4.97 9.22
CA ALA A 109 -0.49 -5.27 9.78
C ALA A 109 -1.62 -4.58 9.01
N GLN A 110 -1.42 -3.32 8.60
CA GLN A 110 -2.37 -2.60 7.74
C GLN A 110 -2.50 -3.24 6.35
N LEU A 111 -1.39 -3.68 5.75
CA LEU A 111 -1.40 -4.40 4.48
C LEU A 111 -2.20 -5.71 4.57
N ASN A 112 -2.09 -6.41 5.69
CA ASN A 112 -2.82 -7.67 5.94
C ASN A 112 -4.32 -7.43 6.05
N ASP A 113 -4.73 -6.41 6.81
CA ASP A 113 -6.14 -6.02 6.92
C ASP A 113 -6.71 -5.58 5.55
N ILE A 114 -5.94 -4.83 4.75
CA ILE A 114 -6.34 -4.46 3.38
C ILE A 114 -6.49 -5.70 2.50
N THR A 115 -5.56 -6.65 2.61
CA THR A 115 -5.55 -7.89 1.81
C THR A 115 -6.76 -8.77 2.13
N GLU A 116 -7.05 -8.97 3.41
CA GLU A 116 -8.20 -9.74 3.86
C GLU A 116 -9.52 -9.12 3.36
N LYS A 117 -9.67 -7.81 3.54
CA LYS A 117 -10.83 -7.07 3.01
C LYS A 117 -10.93 -7.16 1.50
N LEU A 118 -9.80 -7.14 0.79
CA LEU A 118 -9.79 -7.24 -0.67
C LEU A 118 -10.32 -8.61 -1.11
N GLN A 119 -9.92 -9.70 -0.44
CA GLN A 119 -10.43 -11.05 -0.71
C GLN A 119 -11.94 -11.14 -0.48
N GLU A 120 -12.45 -10.61 0.64
CA GLU A 120 -13.88 -10.57 0.92
C GLU A 120 -14.66 -9.81 -0.17
N MET A 121 -14.13 -8.65 -0.59
CA MET A 121 -14.77 -7.84 -1.62
C MET A 121 -14.76 -8.52 -2.99
N TYR A 122 -13.72 -9.29 -3.32
CA TYR A 122 -13.69 -10.10 -4.55
C TYR A 122 -14.75 -11.19 -4.55
N ILE A 123 -14.89 -11.93 -3.44
CA ILE A 123 -15.95 -12.94 -3.28
C ILE A 123 -17.33 -12.29 -3.42
N MET A 124 -17.53 -11.13 -2.80
CA MET A 124 -18.78 -10.38 -2.90
C MET A 124 -19.06 -9.92 -4.35
N ARG A 125 -18.06 -9.41 -5.06
CA ARG A 125 -18.16 -9.01 -6.48
C ARG A 125 -18.65 -10.17 -7.35
N ASP A 126 -18.07 -11.35 -7.18
CA ASP A 126 -18.38 -12.52 -7.99
C ASP A 126 -19.79 -13.02 -7.70
N ARG A 127 -20.17 -13.06 -6.41
CA ARG A 127 -21.53 -13.39 -5.99
C ARG A 127 -22.56 -12.42 -6.57
N LEU A 128 -22.33 -11.11 -6.46
CA LEU A 128 -23.23 -10.10 -7.02
C LEU A 128 -23.34 -10.21 -8.54
N SER A 129 -22.23 -10.52 -9.23
CA SER A 129 -22.21 -10.70 -10.68
C SER A 129 -23.03 -11.92 -11.12
N ALA A 130 -22.94 -13.02 -10.38
CA ALA A 130 -23.76 -14.21 -10.61
C ALA A 130 -25.25 -13.94 -10.39
N THR A 131 -25.61 -13.30 -9.27
CA THR A 131 -27.02 -12.97 -8.95
C THR A 131 -27.64 -12.03 -10.00
N ILE A 132 -26.91 -10.99 -10.43
CA ILE A 132 -27.40 -10.07 -11.47
C ILE A 132 -27.59 -10.81 -12.81
N ALA A 133 -26.68 -11.73 -13.17
CA ALA A 133 -26.82 -12.54 -14.38
C ALA A 133 -28.05 -13.47 -14.33
N GLU A 134 -28.26 -14.15 -13.21
CA GLU A 134 -29.43 -15.02 -12.98
C GLU A 134 -30.75 -14.24 -13.06
N ARG A 135 -30.82 -13.07 -12.41
CA ARG A 135 -32.01 -12.21 -12.47
C ARG A 135 -32.23 -11.63 -13.87
N SER A 136 -31.17 -11.29 -14.59
CA SER A 136 -31.26 -10.83 -15.98
C SER A 136 -31.85 -11.92 -16.89
N ASN A 137 -31.40 -13.17 -16.71
CA ASN A 137 -31.98 -14.31 -17.43
C ASN A 137 -33.45 -14.53 -17.05
N SER A 138 -33.80 -14.41 -15.76
CA SER A 138 -35.19 -14.51 -15.28
C SER A 138 -36.09 -13.43 -15.89
N ILE A 139 -35.60 -12.19 -16.06
CA ILE A 139 -36.35 -11.12 -16.72
C ILE A 139 -36.59 -11.44 -18.19
N LYS A 140 -35.57 -11.93 -18.91
CA LYS A 140 -35.72 -12.36 -20.32
C LYS A 140 -36.74 -13.47 -20.46
N GLU A 141 -36.72 -14.47 -19.57
CA GLU A 141 -37.71 -15.55 -19.54
C GLU A 141 -39.13 -15.01 -19.28
N MET A 142 -39.30 -14.10 -18.30
CA MET A 142 -40.60 -13.47 -18.03
C MET A 142 -41.10 -12.65 -19.23
N LEU A 143 -40.21 -11.97 -19.95
CA LEU A 143 -40.56 -11.20 -21.14
C LEU A 143 -41.10 -12.11 -22.25
N VAL A 144 -40.41 -13.22 -22.54
CA VAL A 144 -40.88 -14.21 -23.53
C VAL A 144 -42.26 -14.74 -23.15
N ARG A 145 -42.46 -15.15 -21.89
CA ARG A 145 -43.76 -15.63 -21.41
C ARG A 145 -44.87 -14.58 -21.46
N ALA A 146 -44.53 -13.31 -21.23
CA ALA A 146 -45.49 -12.21 -21.34
C ALA A 146 -45.94 -12.01 -22.80
N GLU A 147 -45.01 -12.10 -23.75
CA GLU A 147 -45.30 -12.01 -25.19
C GLU A 147 -46.10 -13.21 -25.70
N ASP A 148 -45.80 -14.42 -25.23
CA ASP A 148 -46.60 -15.61 -25.55
C ASP A 148 -48.04 -15.44 -25.06
N ALA A 149 -48.22 -14.99 -23.80
CA ALA A 149 -49.53 -14.71 -23.21
C ALA A 149 -50.30 -13.62 -23.97
N ARG A 150 -49.59 -12.61 -24.48
CA ARG A 150 -50.16 -11.55 -25.32
C ARG A 150 -50.64 -12.10 -26.67
N THR A 151 -49.85 -12.97 -27.29
CA THR A 151 -50.17 -13.59 -28.60
C THR A 151 -51.43 -14.46 -28.52
N ILE A 152 -51.64 -15.16 -27.40
CA ILE A 152 -52.85 -15.98 -27.14
C ILE A 152 -54.01 -15.19 -26.50
N ASN A 153 -53.93 -13.85 -26.43
CA ASN A 153 -54.93 -12.95 -25.84
C ASN A 153 -55.28 -13.22 -24.35
N GLN A 154 -54.36 -13.82 -23.58
CA GLN A 154 -54.53 -14.07 -22.14
C GLN A 154 -54.04 -12.89 -21.29
N PHE A 155 -54.77 -11.77 -21.32
CA PHE A 155 -54.37 -10.52 -20.66
C PHE A 155 -54.18 -10.61 -19.14
N ARG A 156 -54.95 -11.48 -18.46
CA ARG A 156 -54.80 -11.68 -17.00
C ARG A 156 -53.44 -12.31 -16.66
N LEU A 157 -52.95 -13.23 -17.50
CA LEU A 157 -51.66 -13.89 -17.33
C LEU A 157 -50.52 -12.92 -17.69
N MET A 158 -50.70 -12.16 -18.77
CA MET A 158 -49.79 -11.09 -19.20
C MET A 158 -49.53 -10.08 -18.06
N ASN A 159 -50.58 -9.57 -17.41
CA ASN A 159 -50.43 -8.64 -16.29
C ASN A 159 -49.65 -9.24 -15.11
N LYS A 160 -49.83 -10.54 -14.81
CA LYS A 160 -49.05 -11.22 -13.77
C LYS A 160 -47.57 -11.28 -14.12
N TYR A 161 -47.23 -11.58 -15.38
CA TYR A 161 -45.83 -11.61 -15.82
C TYR A 161 -45.19 -10.22 -15.79
N TYR A 162 -45.90 -9.17 -16.22
CA TYR A 162 -45.39 -7.80 -16.12
C TYR A 162 -45.22 -7.33 -14.66
N GLN A 163 -46.13 -7.68 -13.75
CA GLN A 163 -45.97 -7.40 -12.32
C GLN A 163 -44.73 -8.09 -11.76
N LYS A 164 -44.53 -9.38 -12.08
CA LYS A 164 -43.35 -10.14 -11.64
C LYS A 164 -42.06 -9.57 -12.24
N MET A 165 -42.08 -9.19 -13.52
CA MET A 165 -40.96 -8.52 -14.20
C MET A 165 -40.63 -7.19 -13.53
N HIS A 166 -41.63 -6.38 -13.17
CA HIS A 166 -41.42 -5.12 -12.47
C HIS A 166 -40.73 -5.32 -11.11
N THR A 167 -41.19 -6.28 -10.31
CA THR A 167 -40.56 -6.63 -9.03
C THR A 167 -39.11 -7.09 -9.20
N LEU A 168 -38.83 -7.94 -10.20
CA LEU A 168 -37.48 -8.37 -10.53
C LEU A 168 -36.59 -7.19 -10.94
N ASN A 169 -37.12 -6.27 -11.75
CA ASN A 169 -36.39 -5.08 -12.19
C ASN A 169 -36.02 -4.17 -11.01
N GLN A 170 -36.95 -3.92 -10.09
CA GLN A 170 -36.66 -3.16 -8.87
C GLN A 170 -35.56 -3.82 -8.03
N THR A 171 -35.56 -5.15 -7.96
CA THR A 171 -34.54 -5.90 -7.22
C THR A 171 -33.17 -5.81 -7.89
N ILE A 172 -33.10 -5.93 -9.22
CA ILE A 172 -31.83 -5.73 -9.97
C ILE A 172 -31.30 -4.32 -9.76
N ILE A 173 -32.16 -3.29 -9.79
CA ILE A 173 -31.73 -1.90 -9.54
C ILE A 173 -31.12 -1.77 -8.14
N ALA A 174 -31.72 -2.40 -7.13
CA ALA A 174 -31.18 -2.39 -5.77
C ALA A 174 -29.82 -3.13 -5.69
N GLU A 175 -29.70 -4.31 -6.30
CA GLU A 175 -28.45 -5.08 -6.34
C GLU A 175 -27.35 -4.36 -7.13
N HIS A 176 -27.70 -3.69 -8.23
CA HIS A 176 -26.77 -2.87 -9.00
C HIS A 176 -26.22 -1.72 -8.16
N LYS A 177 -27.05 -1.06 -7.35
CA LYS A 177 -26.58 -0.03 -6.40
C LYS A 177 -25.58 -0.60 -5.39
N ILE A 178 -25.80 -1.82 -4.89
CA ILE A 178 -24.87 -2.50 -3.98
C ILE A 178 -23.56 -2.81 -4.71
N ARG A 179 -23.62 -3.31 -5.95
CA ARG A 179 -22.45 -3.56 -6.79
C ARG A 179 -21.62 -2.29 -7.03
N CYS A 180 -22.26 -1.16 -7.30
CA CYS A 180 -21.56 0.12 -7.43
C CYS A 180 -20.82 0.50 -6.15
N LYS A 181 -21.48 0.37 -4.99
CA LYS A 181 -20.84 0.65 -3.69
C LYS A 181 -19.64 -0.27 -3.42
N ASN A 182 -19.80 -1.57 -3.64
CA ASN A 182 -18.72 -2.55 -3.52
C ASN A 182 -17.54 -2.20 -4.46
N HIS A 183 -17.83 -1.79 -5.70
CA HIS A 183 -16.79 -1.35 -6.63
C HIS A 183 -16.06 -0.08 -6.14
N ASP A 184 -16.77 0.91 -5.61
CA ASP A 184 -16.17 2.12 -5.06
C ASP A 184 -15.27 1.83 -3.85
N GLU A 185 -15.66 0.88 -3.00
CA GLU A 185 -14.86 0.42 -1.86
C GLU A 185 -13.60 -0.32 -2.31
N LEU A 186 -13.72 -1.22 -3.30
CA LEU A 186 -12.58 -1.87 -3.94
C LEU A 186 -11.58 -0.84 -4.47
N LEU A 187 -12.04 0.20 -5.17
CA LEU A 187 -11.16 1.26 -5.69
C LEU A 187 -10.43 2.01 -4.57
N LYS A 188 -11.07 2.24 -3.41
CA LYS A 188 -10.41 2.85 -2.25
C LYS A 188 -9.32 1.95 -1.68
N LEU A 189 -9.60 0.65 -1.54
CA LEU A 189 -8.60 -0.33 -1.08
C LEU A 189 -7.41 -0.39 -2.04
N PHE A 190 -7.65 -0.42 -3.35
CA PHE A 190 -6.58 -0.39 -4.35
C PHE A 190 -5.72 0.88 -4.29
N ARG A 191 -6.32 2.06 -4.06
CA ARG A 191 -5.53 3.29 -3.88
C ARG A 191 -4.63 3.21 -2.65
N ASN A 192 -5.14 2.69 -1.53
CA ASN A 192 -4.35 2.51 -0.32
C ASN A 192 -3.22 1.49 -0.53
N LEU A 193 -3.51 0.36 -1.18
CA LEU A 193 -2.52 -0.64 -1.53
C LEU A 193 -1.41 -0.06 -2.43
N ASN A 194 -1.79 0.67 -3.48
CA ASN A 194 -0.83 1.32 -4.37
C ASN A 194 0.04 2.35 -3.62
N LYS A 195 -0.55 3.08 -2.66
CA LYS A 195 0.21 4.00 -1.81
C LYS A 195 1.26 3.26 -0.97
N ILE A 196 0.91 2.12 -0.37
CA ILE A 196 1.85 1.29 0.41
C ILE A 196 2.96 0.74 -0.50
N ILE A 197 2.62 0.28 -1.71
CA ILE A 197 3.62 -0.19 -2.69
C ILE A 197 4.56 0.93 -3.09
N GLU A 198 4.05 2.14 -3.33
CA GLU A 198 4.88 3.30 -3.64
C GLU A 198 5.81 3.66 -2.46
N GLN A 199 5.28 3.67 -1.24
CA GLN A 199 6.08 3.90 -0.03
C GLN A 199 7.18 2.84 0.14
N GLY A 200 6.87 1.56 -0.12
CA GLY A 200 7.86 0.47 -0.10
C GLY A 200 8.89 0.56 -1.23
N SER A 201 8.50 1.07 -2.41
CA SER A 201 9.41 1.33 -3.53
C SER A 201 10.38 2.46 -3.22
N ARG A 202 9.91 3.54 -2.58
CA ARG A 202 10.74 4.69 -2.16
C ARG A 202 11.81 4.34 -1.12
N LEU A 203 11.75 3.18 -0.48
CA LEU A 203 12.84 2.68 0.37
C LEU A 203 14.06 2.22 -0.46
N ARG A 204 13.91 2.06 -1.77
CA ARG A 204 14.93 1.55 -2.70
C ARG A 204 15.22 2.60 -3.77
N VAL A 205 16.39 2.51 -4.39
CA VAL A 205 16.82 3.45 -5.44
C VAL A 205 17.25 2.66 -6.67
N GLY A 206 16.89 3.16 -7.86
CA GLY A 206 17.28 2.57 -9.14
C GLY A 206 16.44 1.35 -9.55
N VAL A 207 17.10 0.38 -10.19
CA VAL A 207 16.47 -0.84 -10.72
C VAL A 207 15.69 -1.63 -9.65
N PRO A 208 16.18 -1.81 -8.40
CA PRO A 208 15.44 -2.51 -7.34
C PRO A 208 14.06 -1.91 -7.01
N ALA A 209 13.91 -0.59 -7.12
CA ALA A 209 12.63 0.08 -6.87
C ALA A 209 11.59 -0.27 -7.94
N SER A 210 12.01 -0.34 -9.22
CA SER A 210 11.14 -0.74 -10.33
C SER A 210 10.82 -2.23 -10.31
N GLN A 211 11.78 -3.08 -9.95
CA GLN A 211 11.57 -4.53 -9.82
C GLN A 211 10.53 -4.85 -8.75
N LEU A 212 10.57 -4.16 -7.61
CA LEU A 212 9.56 -4.29 -6.56
C LEU A 212 8.16 -3.95 -7.07
N ILE A 213 7.99 -2.82 -7.77
CA ILE A 213 6.67 -2.43 -8.29
C ILE A 213 6.15 -3.49 -9.26
N SER A 214 7.00 -3.98 -10.17
CA SER A 214 6.63 -5.04 -11.11
C SER A 214 6.25 -6.34 -10.39
N ALA A 215 7.03 -6.76 -9.40
CA ALA A 215 6.74 -7.96 -8.61
C ALA A 215 5.46 -7.83 -7.79
N CYS A 216 5.22 -6.67 -7.16
CA CYS A 216 3.96 -6.41 -6.46
C CYS A 216 2.76 -6.42 -7.42
N ARG A 217 2.90 -5.86 -8.63
CA ARG A 217 1.84 -5.91 -9.65
C ARG A 217 1.56 -7.34 -10.11
N ASN A 218 2.60 -8.14 -10.36
CA ASN A 218 2.44 -9.55 -10.72
C ASN A 218 1.76 -10.34 -9.61
N ALA A 219 2.15 -10.13 -8.35
CA ALA A 219 1.52 -10.78 -7.20
C ALA A 219 0.03 -10.40 -7.04
N ILE A 220 -0.37 -9.17 -7.40
CA ILE A 220 -1.79 -8.76 -7.42
C ILE A 220 -2.55 -9.46 -8.54
N VAL A 221 -1.95 -9.59 -9.73
CA VAL A 221 -2.57 -10.27 -10.89
C VAL A 221 -2.74 -11.76 -10.63
N GLU A 222 -1.78 -12.40 -9.98
CA GLU A 222 -1.81 -13.82 -9.60
C GLU A 222 -2.60 -14.08 -8.31
N GLU A 223 -3.17 -13.04 -7.68
CA GLU A 223 -3.90 -13.11 -6.40
C GLU A 223 -3.08 -13.72 -5.23
N HIS A 224 -1.75 -13.69 -5.35
CA HIS A 224 -0.81 -14.19 -4.34
C HIS A 224 -0.45 -13.10 -3.33
N PHE A 225 -1.43 -12.68 -2.52
CA PHE A 225 -1.25 -11.55 -1.61
C PHE A 225 -0.26 -11.82 -0.46
N ASP A 226 -0.03 -13.07 -0.08
CA ASP A 226 0.97 -13.44 0.94
C ASP A 226 2.40 -13.08 0.50
N MET A 227 2.65 -13.06 -0.81
CA MET A 227 3.95 -12.67 -1.38
C MET A 227 4.21 -11.17 -1.25
N LEU A 228 3.16 -10.32 -1.20
CA LEU A 228 3.32 -8.86 -1.11
C LEU A 228 4.09 -8.44 0.13
N GLN A 229 3.84 -9.08 1.27
CA GLN A 229 4.54 -8.79 2.52
C GLN A 229 6.04 -9.08 2.37
N LYS A 230 6.39 -10.25 1.82
CA LYS A 230 7.77 -10.67 1.63
C LYS A 230 8.52 -9.76 0.66
N ILE A 231 7.88 -9.41 -0.45
CA ILE A 231 8.44 -8.53 -1.48
C ILE A 231 8.72 -7.13 -0.90
N ILE A 232 7.82 -6.58 -0.08
CA ILE A 232 8.02 -5.25 0.53
C ILE A 232 9.17 -5.28 1.56
N LEU A 233 9.22 -6.31 2.40
CA LEU A 233 10.22 -6.48 3.47
C LEU A 233 11.63 -6.71 2.93
N TYR A 234 11.79 -7.68 2.02
CA TYR A 234 13.10 -8.21 1.63
C TYR A 234 13.48 -7.87 0.18
N GLY A 235 12.52 -7.45 -0.65
CA GLY A 235 12.73 -7.24 -2.08
C GLY A 235 12.47 -8.51 -2.90
N VAL A 236 12.94 -8.48 -4.15
CA VAL A 236 12.91 -9.58 -5.12
C VAL A 236 14.30 -10.18 -5.24
#